data_AF-A0A8C9TZT0-F1
#
_entry.id   AF-A0A8C9TZT0-F1
#
_cell.length_a   1.000
_cell.length_b   1.000
_cell.length_c   1.000
_cell.angle_alpha   90.00
_cell.angle_beta   90.00
_cell.angle_gamma   90.00
#
_symmetry.space_group_name_H-M   'P 1'
#
loop_
_entity.id
_entity.type
_entity.pdbx_description
1 polymer ?
#
loop_
_entity_poly.entity_id
_entity_poly.type
_entity_poly.pdbx_seq_one_letter_code
_entity_poly.pdbx_strand_id
1 'polypeptide(L)'
;MDATGQRDFVAEFLFWASLCLTHLSRMSEDLVLYSTKEFSFVSISDAYSTGSSLMPQKKNADSLELIRSKAGRVFGRCAGFLMTLKGLPSTYNKDLQVLANFTVTVIEANGLPSPLCVYSPLFDSDVSAVWNYTNSVEQYNTPGGTSKSSVTAQVQQLREWLKAHKN
;
A
#
# COMPACT_ATOMS: atom_id res chain seq x y z
N MET A 1 -40.61 5.24 -5.92
CA MET A 1 -39.87 5.62 -7.14
C MET A 1 -38.37 5.52 -6.90
N ASP A 2 -37.79 6.39 -6.07
CA ASP A 2 -36.34 6.48 -5.89
C ASP A 2 -35.68 5.16 -5.46
N ALA A 3 -36.10 4.56 -4.34
CA ALA A 3 -35.56 3.31 -3.79
C ALA A 3 -35.50 2.10 -4.76
N THR A 4 -36.24 2.13 -5.88
CA THR A 4 -36.17 1.08 -6.93
C THR A 4 -35.21 1.43 -8.08
N GLY A 5 -34.97 2.73 -8.32
CA GLY A 5 -34.15 3.24 -9.42
C GLY A 5 -32.71 3.60 -9.04
N GLN A 6 -32.48 4.22 -7.87
CA GLN A 6 -31.12 4.60 -7.45
C GLN A 6 -30.23 3.37 -7.22
N ARG A 7 -28.92 3.54 -7.44
CA ARG A 7 -27.88 2.54 -7.14
C ARG A 7 -26.64 3.19 -6.54
N ASP A 8 -26.85 4.27 -5.81
CA ASP A 8 -25.80 5.18 -5.37
C ASP A 8 -24.85 4.45 -4.40
N PHE A 9 -25.39 3.58 -3.55
CA PHE A 9 -24.63 2.66 -2.69
C PHE A 9 -23.64 1.75 -3.47
N VAL A 10 -23.95 1.40 -4.73
CA VAL A 10 -23.05 0.62 -5.58
C VAL A 10 -21.93 1.50 -6.11
N ALA A 11 -22.25 2.72 -6.56
CA ALA A 11 -21.25 3.67 -7.04
C ALA A 11 -20.29 4.09 -5.92
N GLU A 12 -20.81 4.35 -4.72
CA GLU A 12 -20.04 4.67 -3.52
C GLU A 12 -19.12 3.52 -3.11
N PHE A 13 -19.64 2.28 -3.06
CA PHE A 13 -18.82 1.09 -2.80
C PHE A 13 -17.71 0.89 -3.85
N LEU A 14 -18.03 1.08 -5.15
CA LEU A 14 -17.04 0.95 -6.23
C LEU A 14 -15.97 2.06 -6.16
N PHE A 15 -16.33 3.27 -5.75
CA PHE A 15 -15.38 4.36 -5.53
C PHE A 15 -14.46 4.06 -4.33
N TRP A 16 -15.03 3.68 -3.18
CA TRP A 16 -14.28 3.27 -2.00
C TRP A 16 -13.31 2.12 -2.29
N ALA A 17 -13.79 1.08 -2.99
CA ALA A 17 -12.97 -0.08 -3.37
C ALA A 17 -11.86 0.30 -4.37
N SER A 18 -12.13 1.25 -5.29
CA SER A 18 -11.12 1.77 -6.21
C SER A 18 -10.01 2.51 -5.46
N LEU A 19 -10.36 3.43 -4.56
CA LEU A 19 -9.41 4.20 -3.76
C LEU A 19 -8.57 3.29 -2.84
N CYS A 20 -9.21 2.33 -2.17
CA CYS A 20 -8.54 1.31 -1.36
C CYS A 20 -7.49 0.53 -2.19
N LEU A 21 -7.86 0.11 -3.41
CA LEU A 21 -6.93 -0.58 -4.30
C LEU A 21 -5.85 0.32 -4.89
N THR A 22 -6.08 1.62 -5.06
CA THR A 22 -5.00 2.57 -5.39
C THR A 22 -3.94 2.59 -4.30
N HIS A 23 -4.32 2.62 -3.02
CA HIS A 23 -3.37 2.53 -1.90
C HIS A 23 -2.63 1.17 -1.87
N LEU A 24 -3.34 0.06 -2.07
CA LEU A 24 -2.72 -1.27 -2.14
C LEU A 24 -1.80 -1.44 -3.36
N SER A 25 -2.09 -0.81 -4.49
CA SER A 25 -1.24 -0.85 -5.68
C SER A 25 0.08 -0.11 -5.47
N ARG A 26 0.07 1.01 -4.74
CA ARG A 26 1.29 1.72 -4.32
C ARG A 26 2.16 0.85 -3.39
N MET A 27 1.56 0.29 -2.33
CA MET A 27 2.26 -0.64 -1.44
C MET A 27 2.83 -1.83 -2.22
N SER A 28 2.12 -2.33 -3.23
CA SER A 28 2.60 -3.42 -4.08
C SER A 28 3.78 -3.00 -4.97
N GLU A 29 3.82 -1.77 -5.44
CA GLU A 29 4.96 -1.22 -6.21
C GLU A 29 6.22 -1.16 -5.35
N ASP A 30 6.11 -0.57 -4.15
CA ASP A 30 7.20 -0.43 -3.19
C ASP A 30 7.77 -1.82 -2.84
N LEU A 31 6.90 -2.78 -2.50
CA LEU A 31 7.26 -4.17 -2.20
C LEU A 31 7.89 -4.92 -3.38
N VAL A 32 7.39 -4.75 -4.61
CA VAL A 32 7.98 -5.34 -5.82
C VAL A 32 9.41 -4.83 -5.98
N LEU A 33 9.61 -3.50 -5.91
CA LEU A 33 10.92 -2.86 -6.03
C LEU A 33 11.89 -3.35 -4.95
N TYR A 34 11.44 -3.39 -3.70
CA TYR A 34 12.25 -3.84 -2.56
C TYR A 34 12.61 -5.33 -2.61
N SER A 35 11.85 -6.15 -3.36
CA SER A 35 12.10 -7.59 -3.55
C SER A 35 13.04 -7.92 -4.72
N THR A 36 13.41 -6.93 -5.52
CA THR A 36 14.39 -7.11 -6.61
C THR A 36 15.78 -7.43 -6.06
N LYS A 37 16.68 -7.99 -6.90
CA LYS A 37 18.05 -8.33 -6.46
C LYS A 37 18.88 -7.09 -6.16
N GLU A 38 18.59 -6.02 -6.86
CA GLU A 38 19.25 -4.72 -6.80
C GLU A 38 19.05 -4.04 -5.45
N PHE A 39 17.86 -4.19 -4.85
CA PHE A 39 17.54 -3.66 -3.52
C PHE A 39 17.70 -4.72 -2.42
N SER A 40 17.16 -5.93 -2.62
CA SER A 40 17.21 -7.05 -1.68
C SER A 40 16.80 -6.72 -0.24
N PHE A 41 15.90 -5.74 -0.04
CA PHE A 41 15.42 -5.38 1.31
C PHE A 41 14.44 -6.43 1.84
N VAL A 42 13.52 -6.90 0.99
CA VAL A 42 12.49 -7.89 1.38
C VAL A 42 12.63 -9.19 0.61
N SER A 43 12.21 -10.30 1.21
CA SER A 43 12.08 -11.59 0.52
C SER A 43 10.66 -12.11 0.65
N ILE A 44 10.02 -12.39 -0.49
CA ILE A 44 8.65 -12.90 -0.53
C ILE A 44 8.67 -14.40 -0.21
N SER A 45 7.71 -14.86 0.59
CA SER A 45 7.52 -16.28 0.91
C SER A 45 6.99 -17.05 -0.29
N ASP A 46 7.39 -18.32 -0.46
CA ASP A 46 7.07 -19.15 -1.63
C ASP A 46 5.56 -19.32 -1.89
N ALA A 47 4.71 -19.17 -0.87
CA ALA A 47 3.25 -19.17 -1.01
C ALA A 47 2.69 -17.97 -1.81
N TYR A 48 3.47 -16.90 -1.97
CA TYR A 48 3.06 -15.64 -2.60
C TYR A 48 4.00 -15.23 -3.77
N SER A 49 4.91 -16.11 -4.19
CA SER A 49 5.87 -15.87 -5.28
C SER A 49 6.10 -17.12 -6.11
N THR A 50 6.12 -17.02 -7.44
CA THR A 50 6.58 -18.13 -8.28
C THR A 50 8.11 -18.18 -8.36
N GLY A 51 8.67 -19.39 -8.39
CA GLY A 51 10.10 -19.63 -8.59
C GLY A 51 10.40 -20.23 -9.96
N SER A 52 11.64 -20.13 -10.42
CA SER A 52 12.12 -20.87 -11.59
C SER A 52 12.84 -22.16 -11.16
N SER A 53 12.50 -23.30 -11.77
CA SER A 53 13.16 -24.58 -11.52
C SER A 53 14.66 -24.57 -11.87
N LEU A 54 15.08 -23.72 -12.80
CA LEU A 54 16.49 -23.52 -13.19
C LEU A 54 17.20 -22.44 -12.34
N MET A 55 16.46 -21.62 -11.60
CA MET A 55 17.02 -20.55 -10.76
C MET A 55 16.28 -20.50 -9.41
N PRO A 56 16.60 -21.39 -8.45
CA PRO A 56 15.91 -21.51 -7.16
C PRO A 56 15.87 -20.20 -6.35
N GLN A 57 16.89 -19.36 -6.52
CA GLN A 57 17.03 -18.04 -5.89
C GLN A 57 16.23 -16.92 -6.58
N LYS A 58 15.61 -17.17 -7.74
CA LYS A 58 14.75 -16.19 -8.42
C LYS A 58 13.30 -16.41 -8.00
N LYS A 59 12.78 -15.50 -7.17
CA LYS A 59 11.35 -15.40 -6.84
C LYS A 59 10.74 -14.24 -7.61
N ASN A 60 9.59 -14.47 -8.25
CA ASN A 60 8.81 -13.44 -8.91
C ASN A 60 7.69 -12.95 -7.97
N ALA A 61 7.37 -11.67 -8.00
CA ALA A 61 6.43 -11.05 -7.06
C ALA A 61 4.96 -11.14 -7.51
N ASP A 62 4.54 -12.28 -8.08
CA ASP A 62 3.29 -12.40 -8.85
C ASP A 62 2.03 -11.98 -8.05
N SER A 63 2.01 -12.25 -6.74
CA SER A 63 0.92 -11.82 -5.85
C SER A 63 0.75 -10.30 -5.80
N LEU A 64 1.86 -9.56 -5.76
CA LEU A 64 1.91 -8.10 -5.73
C LEU A 64 1.58 -7.50 -7.10
N GLU A 65 2.12 -8.10 -8.17
CA GLU A 65 1.76 -7.73 -9.54
C GLU A 65 0.27 -7.91 -9.81
N LEU A 66 -0.31 -9.00 -9.28
CA LEU A 66 -1.75 -9.23 -9.29
C LEU A 66 -2.47 -8.11 -8.54
N ILE A 67 -2.14 -7.80 -7.28
CA ILE A 67 -2.77 -6.69 -6.52
C ILE A 67 -2.73 -5.38 -7.32
N ARG A 68 -1.55 -5.00 -7.82
CA ARG A 68 -1.33 -3.82 -8.68
C ARG A 68 -2.26 -3.81 -9.89
N SER A 69 -2.39 -4.94 -10.61
CA SER A 69 -3.30 -5.06 -11.75
C SER A 69 -4.79 -4.96 -11.39
N LYS A 70 -5.18 -5.37 -10.18
CA LYS A 70 -6.60 -5.34 -9.76
C LYS A 70 -7.11 -3.92 -9.54
N ALA A 71 -6.25 -2.96 -9.19
CA ALA A 71 -6.64 -1.55 -9.06
C ALA A 71 -7.26 -1.01 -10.36
N GLY A 72 -6.59 -1.20 -11.50
CA GLY A 72 -7.14 -0.82 -12.81
C GLY A 72 -8.45 -1.54 -13.15
N ARG A 73 -8.58 -2.83 -12.79
CA ARG A 73 -9.81 -3.60 -13.02
C ARG A 73 -11.00 -3.13 -12.18
N VAL A 74 -10.78 -2.70 -10.93
CA VAL A 74 -11.86 -2.19 -10.07
C VAL A 74 -12.22 -0.75 -10.44
N PHE A 75 -11.24 0.09 -10.74
CA PHE A 75 -11.49 1.43 -11.29
C PHE A 75 -12.30 1.39 -12.60
N GLY A 76 -11.95 0.49 -13.52
CA GLY A 76 -12.71 0.30 -14.77
C GLY A 76 -14.17 -0.11 -14.55
N ARG A 77 -14.47 -0.86 -13.47
CA ARG A 77 -15.85 -1.16 -13.06
C ARG A 77 -16.57 0.06 -12.50
N CYS A 78 -15.89 0.87 -11.68
CA CYS A 78 -16.45 2.13 -11.17
C CYS A 78 -16.80 3.08 -12.33
N ALA A 79 -15.86 3.30 -13.24
CA ALA A 79 -16.05 4.17 -14.42
C ALA A 79 -17.17 3.65 -15.34
N GLY A 80 -17.17 2.34 -15.64
CA GLY A 80 -18.21 1.70 -16.44
C GLY A 80 -19.60 1.82 -15.80
N PHE A 81 -19.71 1.58 -14.50
CA PHE A 81 -20.97 1.66 -13.77
C PHE A 81 -21.54 3.08 -13.72
N LEU A 82 -20.71 4.10 -13.49
CA LEU A 82 -21.12 5.51 -13.57
C LEU A 82 -21.63 5.87 -14.98
N MET A 83 -21.03 5.31 -16.03
CA MET A 83 -21.53 5.49 -17.40
C MET A 83 -22.86 4.74 -17.67
N THR A 84 -23.10 3.60 -17.02
CA THR A 84 -24.42 2.90 -17.07
C THR A 84 -25.53 3.72 -16.42
N LEU A 85 -25.25 4.42 -15.32
CA LEU A 85 -26.26 5.26 -14.63
C LEU A 85 -26.51 6.60 -15.34
N LYS A 86 -25.53 7.11 -16.09
CA LYS A 86 -25.57 8.45 -16.71
C LYS A 86 -26.75 8.60 -17.68
N GLY A 87 -27.76 9.36 -17.27
CA GLY A 87 -28.88 9.76 -18.12
C GLY A 87 -29.98 8.71 -18.25
N LEU A 88 -30.03 7.71 -17.37
CA LEU A 88 -31.19 6.82 -17.29
C LEU A 88 -32.46 7.61 -16.92
N PRO A 89 -33.59 7.38 -17.60
CA PRO A 89 -34.87 7.92 -17.18
C PRO A 89 -35.33 7.24 -15.88
N SER A 90 -36.18 7.92 -15.11
CA SER A 90 -36.84 7.28 -13.95
C SER A 90 -37.80 6.15 -14.41
N THR A 91 -37.91 5.00 -13.75
CA THR A 91 -37.29 4.58 -12.46
C THR A 91 -36.48 3.29 -12.54
N TYR A 92 -37.09 2.16 -12.87
CA TYR A 92 -36.36 0.89 -13.01
C TYR A 92 -36.06 0.59 -14.48
N ASN A 93 -34.78 0.38 -14.77
CA ASN A 93 -34.27 -0.01 -16.07
C ASN A 93 -33.48 -1.31 -15.95
N LYS A 94 -33.48 -2.15 -17.00
CA LYS A 94 -32.85 -3.48 -16.96
C LYS A 94 -31.32 -3.42 -16.86
N ASP A 95 -30.76 -2.28 -17.20
CA ASP A 95 -29.34 -1.89 -17.13
C ASP A 95 -28.74 -2.06 -15.72
N LEU A 96 -29.57 -2.06 -14.66
CA LEU A 96 -29.16 -2.06 -13.25
C LEU A 96 -28.72 -3.44 -12.68
N GLN A 97 -28.31 -4.41 -13.51
CA GLN A 97 -28.12 -5.85 -13.11
C GLN A 97 -26.66 -6.36 -12.97
N VAL A 98 -25.61 -5.53 -12.95
CA VAL A 98 -24.20 -5.98 -13.14
C VAL A 98 -23.29 -5.86 -11.88
N LEU A 99 -22.88 -6.96 -11.20
CA LEU A 99 -21.97 -6.96 -10.00
C LEU A 99 -21.12 -8.25 -9.77
N ALA A 100 -19.91 -8.16 -9.13
CA ALA A 100 -19.06 -9.28 -8.60
C ALA A 100 -17.80 -8.89 -7.73
N ASN A 101 -17.25 -9.82 -6.89
CA ASN A 101 -16.53 -9.61 -5.57
C ASN A 101 -14.95 -9.59 -5.52
N PHE A 102 -14.27 -9.41 -4.34
CA PHE A 102 -12.79 -9.17 -4.13
C PHE A 102 -12.13 -9.37 -2.69
N THR A 103 -10.79 -9.69 -2.52
CA THR A 103 -9.95 -9.69 -1.23
C THR A 103 -8.38 -9.99 -1.35
N VAL A 104 -7.40 -9.38 -0.58
CA VAL A 104 -5.89 -9.71 -0.45
C VAL A 104 -5.10 -9.11 0.81
N THR A 105 -3.84 -9.51 1.20
CA THR A 105 -2.90 -9.00 2.33
C THR A 105 -1.33 -9.25 2.17
N VAL A 106 -0.35 -8.54 2.87
CA VAL A 106 1.20 -8.65 2.75
C VAL A 106 2.12 -8.14 3.97
N ILE A 107 3.49 -8.35 4.03
CA ILE A 107 4.58 -7.86 5.03
C ILE A 107 6.09 -7.73 4.45
N GLU A 108 7.11 -7.11 5.14
CA GLU A 108 8.50 -6.61 4.73
C GLU A 108 9.82 -6.95 5.58
N ALA A 109 11.05 -6.45 5.18
CA ALA A 109 12.41 -6.45 5.86
C ALA A 109 13.50 -5.39 5.32
N ASN A 110 14.81 -5.38 5.75
CA ASN A 110 15.85 -4.28 5.58
C ASN A 110 17.39 -4.67 5.54
N GLY A 111 18.31 -3.78 5.06
CA GLY A 111 19.62 -3.42 5.76
C GLY A 111 21.04 -3.42 5.06
N LEU A 112 21.91 -2.41 5.31
CA LEU A 112 23.34 -2.18 4.83
C LEU A 112 24.21 -1.30 5.79
N PRO A 113 25.57 -1.19 5.66
CA PRO A 113 26.32 0.00 6.17
C PRO A 113 27.61 0.47 5.43
N SER A 114 28.05 1.72 5.69
CA SER A 114 29.29 2.36 5.14
C SER A 114 29.78 3.67 5.84
N PRO A 115 31.11 3.93 6.03
CA PRO A 115 31.68 5.17 6.61
C PRO A 115 32.69 5.98 5.73
N LEU A 116 33.01 7.24 6.10
CA LEU A 116 33.93 8.23 5.46
C LEU A 116 34.53 9.20 6.51
N CYS A 117 35.77 9.73 6.38
CA CYS A 117 36.33 10.70 7.37
C CYS A 117 37.45 11.67 6.87
N VAL A 118 37.47 12.11 5.61
CA VAL A 118 38.63 12.85 5.02
C VAL A 118 38.39 14.36 4.82
N TYR A 119 37.19 14.89 5.10
CA TYR A 119 36.68 16.05 4.34
C TYR A 119 36.56 17.43 5.04
N SER A 120 36.55 17.57 6.38
CA SER A 120 36.46 18.90 7.02
C SER A 120 36.91 18.92 8.49
N PRO A 121 37.58 19.99 8.98
CA PRO A 121 37.98 20.16 10.37
C PRO A 121 36.85 20.66 11.30
N LEU A 122 35.65 20.99 10.77
CA LEU A 122 34.46 21.24 11.60
C LEU A 122 33.82 19.94 12.12
N PHE A 123 34.30 18.79 11.67
CA PHE A 123 33.87 17.48 12.14
C PHE A 123 34.78 17.03 13.30
N ASP A 124 34.30 17.22 14.53
CA ASP A 124 34.87 16.57 15.71
C ASP A 124 34.39 15.10 15.77
N SER A 125 34.85 14.37 16.77
CA SER A 125 34.43 13.02 17.16
C SER A 125 32.90 12.85 17.29
N ASP A 126 32.16 13.93 17.56
CA ASP A 126 30.68 13.94 17.62
C ASP A 126 30.01 13.77 16.25
N VAL A 127 30.70 14.03 15.13
CA VAL A 127 30.19 13.74 13.77
C VAL A 127 29.82 12.26 13.60
N SER A 128 30.47 11.37 14.36
CA SER A 128 30.14 9.94 14.40
C SER A 128 28.66 9.69 14.74
N ALA A 129 28.01 10.60 15.47
CA ALA A 129 26.59 10.57 15.75
C ALA A 129 25.73 10.84 14.51
N VAL A 130 26.20 11.61 13.53
CA VAL A 130 25.50 11.85 12.25
C VAL A 130 25.53 10.60 11.37
N TRP A 131 26.63 9.86 11.40
CA TRP A 131 26.81 8.60 10.65
C TRP A 131 26.08 7.40 11.28
N ASN A 132 25.22 7.64 12.27
CA ASN A 132 24.39 6.62 12.89
C ASN A 132 22.92 6.77 12.42
N TYR A 133 22.43 5.79 11.67
CA TYR A 133 21.04 5.76 11.19
C TYR A 133 20.00 5.91 12.31
N THR A 134 20.26 5.38 13.51
CA THR A 134 19.36 5.52 14.67
C THR A 134 19.26 6.97 15.10
N ASN A 135 20.39 7.67 15.24
CA ASN A 135 20.41 9.08 15.65
C ASN A 135 19.73 9.98 14.60
N SER A 136 19.91 9.68 13.31
CA SER A 136 19.21 10.36 12.22
C SER A 136 17.68 10.22 12.35
N VAL A 137 17.18 9.01 12.60
CA VAL A 137 15.74 8.75 12.78
C VAL A 137 15.17 9.40 14.05
N GLU A 138 15.92 9.41 15.15
CA GLU A 138 15.46 10.01 16.42
C GLU A 138 15.34 11.54 16.41
N GLN A 139 15.90 12.24 15.40
CA GLN A 139 15.68 13.68 15.22
C GLN A 139 14.23 14.01 14.88
N TYR A 140 13.47 13.09 14.27
CA TYR A 140 12.10 13.30 13.81
C TYR A 140 11.09 13.00 14.94
N ASN A 141 11.14 13.79 16.01
CA ASN A 141 10.33 13.63 17.22
C ASN A 141 8.99 14.40 17.23
N THR A 142 8.72 15.20 16.20
CA THR A 142 7.43 15.87 16.00
C THR A 142 6.31 14.86 15.71
N PRO A 143 5.03 15.18 15.99
CA PRO A 143 3.91 14.31 15.62
C PRO A 143 3.91 13.94 14.14
N GLY A 144 3.88 12.64 13.83
CA GLY A 144 3.99 12.12 12.46
C GLY A 144 5.43 11.90 11.96
N GLY A 145 6.45 12.26 12.74
CA GLY A 145 7.86 11.96 12.45
C GLY A 145 8.22 10.47 12.63
N THR A 146 9.43 10.09 12.25
CA THR A 146 9.90 8.70 12.19
C THR A 146 10.63 8.19 13.45
N SER A 147 10.90 9.05 14.44
CA SER A 147 11.50 8.64 15.72
C SER A 147 10.69 7.55 16.43
N LYS A 148 11.35 6.73 17.26
CA LYS A 148 10.72 5.64 18.00
C LYS A 148 9.56 6.12 18.87
N SER A 149 9.68 7.30 19.48
CA SER A 149 8.61 7.91 20.29
C SER A 149 7.37 8.26 19.46
N SER A 150 7.56 8.96 18.33
CA SER A 150 6.49 9.30 17.39
C SER A 150 5.82 8.06 16.79
N VAL A 151 6.61 7.07 16.32
CA VAL A 151 6.07 5.83 15.74
C VAL A 151 5.27 5.03 16.78
N THR A 152 5.74 4.98 18.04
CA THR A 152 4.98 4.32 19.13
C THR A 152 3.63 5.01 19.38
N ALA A 153 3.59 6.35 19.35
CA ALA A 153 2.35 7.11 19.47
C ALA A 153 1.40 6.87 18.29
N GLN A 154 1.91 6.83 17.04
CA GLN A 154 1.12 6.51 15.84
C GLN A 154 0.52 5.10 15.90
N VAL A 155 1.30 4.10 16.33
CA VAL A 155 0.82 2.72 16.51
C VAL A 155 -0.27 2.65 17.59
N GLN A 156 -0.14 3.40 18.68
CA GLN A 156 -1.17 3.47 19.72
C GLN A 156 -2.45 4.14 19.19
N GLN A 157 -2.34 5.27 18.50
CA GLN A 157 -3.47 5.97 17.88
C GLN A 157 -4.21 5.07 16.87
N LEU A 158 -3.48 4.32 16.04
CA LEU A 158 -4.08 3.36 15.11
C LEU A 158 -4.79 2.21 15.85
N ARG A 159 -4.23 1.71 16.96
CA ARG A 159 -4.88 0.68 17.80
C ARG A 159 -6.16 1.19 18.46
N GLU A 160 -6.20 2.44 18.90
CA GLU A 160 -7.38 3.08 19.47
C GLU A 160 -8.46 3.31 18.41
N TRP A 161 -8.07 3.82 17.24
CA TRP A 161 -8.95 3.99 16.09
C TRP A 161 -9.56 2.66 15.64
N LEU A 162 -8.76 1.59 15.54
CA LEU A 162 -9.23 0.25 15.20
C LEU A 162 -10.15 -0.37 16.26
N LYS A 163 -10.01 -0.01 17.55
CA LYS A 163 -10.95 -0.42 18.60
C LYS A 163 -12.29 0.32 18.48
N ALA A 164 -12.26 1.62 18.18
CA ALA A 164 -13.46 2.43 18.03
C ALA A 164 -14.34 1.99 16.85
N HIS A 165 -13.74 1.51 15.76
CA HIS A 165 -14.43 1.09 14.53
C HIS A 165 -14.65 -0.42 14.41
N LYS A 166 -14.58 -1.17 15.53
CA LYS A 166 -14.75 -2.63 15.56
C LYS A 166 -16.14 -3.11 15.99
N ASN A 167 -17.02 -2.19 16.35
CA ASN A 167 -18.38 -2.41 16.84
C ASN A 167 -19.40 -1.88 15.84
#